data_AF-A0A080LW67-F1
#
_entry.id   AF-A0A080LW67-F1
#
_cell.length_a   1.000
_cell.length_b   1.000
_cell.length_c   1.000
_cell.angle_alpha   90.00
_cell.angle_beta   90.00
_cell.angle_gamma   90.00
#
_symmetry.space_group_name_H-M   'P 1'
#
loop_
_entity.id
_entity.type
_entity.pdbx_description
1 polymer ?
#
loop_
_entity_poly.entity_id
_entity_poly.type
_entity_poly.pdbx_seq_one_letter_code
_entity_poly.pdbx_strand_id
1 'polypeptide(L)'
;MFDISFSEMIIIAIVALVVIGPERLPKVARTAGHLLGRLQRYVNDVKSDINREMQLEELKKLQSELQESARNVEQSLSSEMQAARQAVNQTEQALRDDLKSAAALEQPTAPATPSTATSNALPPASTDPGQPTRAL
;
A
#
# COMPACT_ATOMS: atom_id res chain seq x y z
N MET A 1 0.45 10.12 -12.84
CA MET A 1 1.27 10.22 -11.61
C MET A 1 2.76 10.41 -11.91
N PHE A 2 3.10 11.23 -12.91
CA PHE A 2 4.50 11.60 -13.21
C PHE A 2 4.53 13.11 -13.41
N ASP A 3 4.26 13.84 -12.33
CA ASP A 3 4.30 15.29 -12.28
C ASP A 3 5.74 15.75 -12.02
N ILE A 4 6.70 15.25 -12.84
CA ILE A 4 8.09 15.72 -12.80
C ILE A 4 8.07 17.19 -13.20
N SER A 5 8.16 18.03 -12.19
CA SER A 5 8.17 19.46 -12.35
C SER A 5 9.58 19.91 -12.74
N PHE A 6 9.69 21.03 -13.46
CA PHE A 6 10.99 21.59 -13.86
C PHE A 6 11.95 21.76 -12.65
N SER A 7 11.40 22.10 -11.48
CA SER A 7 12.14 22.19 -10.22
C SER A 7 12.80 20.87 -9.79
N GLU A 8 12.11 19.73 -9.92
CA GLU A 8 12.65 18.42 -9.54
C GLU A 8 13.76 17.97 -10.50
N MET A 9 13.62 18.27 -11.80
CA MET A 9 14.68 18.07 -12.80
C MET A 9 15.97 18.81 -12.43
N ILE A 10 15.87 20.05 -11.93
CA ILE A 10 17.04 20.81 -11.47
C ILE A 10 17.69 20.15 -10.25
N ILE A 11 16.89 19.71 -9.27
CA ILE A 11 17.41 19.04 -8.06
C ILE A 11 18.16 17.77 -8.44
N ILE A 12 17.57 16.94 -9.30
CA ILE A 12 18.22 15.71 -9.78
C ILE A 12 19.49 16.03 -10.55
N ALA A 13 19.49 17.07 -11.39
CA ALA A 13 20.69 17.49 -12.12
C ALA A 13 21.83 17.89 -11.16
N ILE A 14 21.53 18.65 -10.11
CA ILE A 14 22.52 19.03 -9.09
C ILE A 14 23.07 17.79 -8.37
N VAL A 15 22.19 16.89 -7.91
CA VAL A 15 22.61 15.64 -7.24
C VAL A 15 23.49 14.80 -8.18
N ALA A 16 23.10 14.65 -9.44
CA ALA A 16 23.87 13.93 -10.44
C ALA A 16 25.25 14.56 -10.65
N LEU A 17 25.35 15.89 -10.69
CA LEU A 17 26.63 16.60 -10.80
C LEU A 17 27.53 16.35 -9.59
N VAL A 18 26.99 16.28 -8.38
CA VAL A 18 27.78 16.03 -7.17
C VAL A 18 28.26 14.58 -7.10
N VAL A 19 27.38 13.61 -7.38
CA VAL A 19 27.69 12.19 -7.24
C VAL A 19 28.59 11.68 -8.36
N ILE A 20 28.27 12.02 -9.61
CA ILE A 20 29.00 11.54 -10.79
C ILE A 20 30.17 12.49 -11.12
N GLY A 21 30.01 13.78 -10.82
CA GLY A 21 30.94 14.83 -11.17
C GLY A 21 30.54 15.57 -12.47
N PRO A 22 30.74 16.90 -12.54
CA PRO A 22 30.35 17.71 -13.69
C PRO A 22 31.07 17.34 -14.99
N GLU A 23 32.29 16.80 -14.91
CA GLU A 23 33.06 16.38 -16.08
C GLU A 23 32.62 15.01 -16.62
N ARG A 24 32.06 14.15 -15.77
CA ARG A 24 31.73 12.77 -16.11
C ARG A 24 30.27 12.63 -16.59
N LEU A 25 29.35 13.41 -16.03
CA LEU A 25 27.95 13.45 -16.46
C LEU A 25 27.78 13.63 -17.98
N PRO A 26 28.43 14.61 -18.66
CA PRO A 26 28.30 14.77 -20.10
C PRO A 26 28.86 13.59 -20.90
N LYS A 27 29.88 12.90 -20.38
CA LYS A 27 30.45 11.72 -21.03
C LYS A 27 29.50 10.53 -20.96
N VAL A 28 28.84 10.33 -19.82
CA VAL A 28 27.82 9.27 -19.64
C VAL A 28 26.58 9.58 -20.48
N ALA A 29 26.08 10.82 -20.44
CA ALA A 29 24.93 11.24 -21.24
C ALA A 29 25.17 11.06 -22.74
N ARG A 30 26.37 11.38 -23.25
CA ARG A 30 26.75 11.13 -24.65
C ARG A 30 26.78 9.65 -24.99
N THR A 31 27.31 8.82 -24.09
CA THR A 31 27.41 7.37 -24.31
C THR A 31 26.03 6.72 -24.29
N ALA A 32 25.22 7.01 -23.27
CA ALA A 32 23.85 6.54 -23.16
C ALA A 32 22.99 7.03 -24.33
N GLY A 33 23.13 8.31 -24.71
CA GLY A 33 22.45 8.90 -25.86
C GLY A 33 22.84 8.23 -27.19
N HIS A 34 24.09 7.82 -27.35
CA HIS A 34 24.51 7.08 -28.54
C HIS A 34 23.90 5.68 -28.61
N LEU A 35 23.81 4.97 -27.48
CA LEU A 35 23.13 3.67 -27.41
C LEU A 35 21.63 3.82 -27.66
N LEU A 36 20.96 4.74 -26.95
CA LEU A 36 19.53 5.01 -27.16
C LEU A 36 19.25 5.47 -28.59
N GLY A 37 20.09 6.33 -29.16
CA GLY A 37 19.93 6.82 -30.54
C GLY A 37 20.08 5.71 -31.57
N ARG A 38 21.00 4.77 -31.36
CA ARG A 38 21.13 3.57 -32.20
C ARG A 38 19.92 2.65 -32.07
N LEU A 39 19.43 2.42 -30.85
CA LEU A 39 18.25 1.60 -30.61
C LEU A 39 17.00 2.23 -31.25
N GLN A 40 16.81 3.53 -31.06
CA GLN A 40 15.71 4.29 -31.66
C GLN A 40 15.75 4.23 -33.19
N ARG A 41 16.95 4.33 -33.78
CA ARG A 41 17.12 4.19 -35.22
C ARG A 41 16.77 2.78 -35.71
N TYR A 42 17.23 1.74 -35.01
CA TYR A 42 16.89 0.35 -35.33
C TYR A 42 15.37 0.09 -35.22
N VAL A 43 14.73 0.60 -34.17
CA VAL A 43 13.27 0.53 -34.01
C VAL A 43 12.56 1.27 -35.13
N ASN A 44 13.06 2.43 -35.55
CA ASN A 44 12.49 3.18 -36.67
C ASN A 44 12.66 2.45 -38.00
N ASP A 45 13.82 1.85 -38.26
CA ASP A 45 14.12 1.11 -39.48
C ASP A 45 13.22 -0.13 -39.57
N VAL A 46 13.15 -0.93 -38.49
CA VAL A 46 12.24 -2.08 -38.36
C VAL A 46 10.78 -1.67 -38.46
N LYS A 47 10.37 -0.55 -37.84
CA LYS A 47 9.02 -0.01 -37.99
C LYS A 47 8.76 0.40 -39.44
N SER A 48 9.75 0.92 -40.17
CA SER A 48 9.62 1.30 -41.57
C SER A 48 9.50 0.08 -42.49
N ASP A 49 10.27 -0.99 -42.22
CA ASP A 49 10.26 -2.24 -42.97
C ASP A 49 8.95 -3.01 -42.71
N ILE A 50 8.52 -3.10 -41.44
CA ILE A 50 7.22 -3.65 -41.04
C ILE A 50 6.07 -2.84 -41.69
N ASN A 51 6.14 -1.51 -41.72
CA ASN A 51 5.12 -0.69 -42.37
C ASN A 51 5.15 -0.81 -43.91
N ARG A 52 6.25 -1.31 -44.49
CA ARG A 52 6.39 -1.56 -45.93
C ARG A 52 5.86 -2.94 -46.33
N GLU A 53 5.91 -3.93 -45.44
CA GLU A 53 5.57 -5.33 -45.71
C GLU A 53 4.30 -5.84 -45.02
N MET A 54 3.92 -5.31 -43.86
CA MET A 54 2.70 -5.69 -43.13
C MET A 54 1.56 -4.70 -43.42
N GLN A 55 0.49 -5.23 -43.99
CA GLN A 55 -0.81 -4.56 -44.06
C GLN A 55 -1.23 -4.14 -42.64
N LEU A 56 -1.76 -2.92 -42.51
CA LEU A 56 -2.19 -2.24 -41.27
C LEU A 56 -3.14 -3.04 -40.34
N GLU A 57 -3.51 -4.26 -40.70
CA GLU A 57 -4.52 -5.11 -40.09
C GLU A 57 -3.97 -5.91 -38.89
N GLU A 58 -2.74 -6.43 -38.94
CA GLU A 58 -2.18 -7.22 -37.83
C GLU A 58 -1.73 -6.37 -36.64
N LEU A 59 -1.16 -5.19 -36.88
CA LEU A 59 -0.84 -4.23 -35.81
C LEU A 59 -2.11 -3.69 -35.14
N LYS A 60 -3.17 -3.48 -35.91
CA LYS A 60 -4.47 -3.04 -35.39
C LYS A 60 -5.15 -4.14 -34.57
N LYS A 61 -4.98 -5.41 -34.98
CA LYS A 61 -5.44 -6.58 -34.25
C LYS A 61 -4.70 -6.79 -32.92
N LEU A 62 -3.37 -6.65 -32.90
CA LEU A 62 -2.58 -6.71 -31.67
C LEU A 62 -2.97 -5.57 -30.70
N GLN A 63 -3.15 -4.35 -31.23
CA GLN A 63 -3.59 -3.22 -30.42
C GLN A 63 -5.01 -3.44 -29.86
N SER A 64 -5.93 -3.99 -30.65
CA SER A 64 -7.29 -4.29 -30.16
C SER A 64 -7.29 -5.39 -29.10
N GLU A 65 -6.53 -6.47 -29.29
CA GLU A 65 -6.40 -7.56 -28.31
C GLU A 65 -5.80 -7.06 -26.98
N LEU A 66 -4.78 -6.20 -27.05
CA LEU A 66 -4.17 -5.60 -25.86
C LEU A 66 -5.14 -4.64 -25.15
N GLN A 67 -5.88 -3.84 -25.90
CA GLN A 67 -6.87 -2.91 -25.33
C GLN A 67 -8.05 -3.65 -24.68
N GLU A 68 -8.52 -4.73 -25.30
CA GLU A 68 -9.59 -5.57 -24.76
C GLU A 68 -9.13 -6.33 -23.52
N SER A 69 -7.90 -6.88 -23.54
CA SER A 69 -7.29 -7.51 -22.36
C SER A 69 -7.14 -6.53 -21.21
N ALA A 70 -6.69 -5.30 -21.48
CA ALA A 70 -6.55 -4.26 -20.46
C ALA A 70 -7.91 -3.86 -19.85
N ARG A 71 -8.95 -3.69 -20.68
CA ARG A 71 -10.31 -3.39 -20.21
C ARG A 71 -10.89 -4.51 -19.34
N ASN A 72 -10.70 -5.77 -19.74
CA ASN A 72 -11.16 -6.91 -18.97
C ASN A 72 -10.48 -6.98 -17.60
N VAL A 73 -9.16 -6.77 -17.56
CA VAL A 73 -8.40 -6.71 -16.30
C VAL A 73 -8.90 -5.56 -15.42
N GLU A 74 -9.07 -4.36 -15.97
CA GLU A 74 -9.55 -3.20 -15.22
C GLU A 74 -10.96 -3.40 -14.66
N GLN A 75 -11.83 -4.07 -15.42
CA GLN A 75 -13.20 -4.38 -15.02
C GLN A 75 -13.26 -5.49 -13.95
N SER A 76 -12.43 -6.53 -14.06
CA SER A 76 -12.27 -7.55 -13.02
C SER A 76 -11.73 -6.94 -11.72
N LEU A 77 -10.66 -6.13 -11.79
CA LEU A 77 -10.11 -5.46 -10.61
C LEU A 77 -11.12 -4.51 -9.96
N SER A 78 -11.86 -3.74 -10.76
CA SER A 78 -12.86 -2.80 -10.24
C SER A 78 -13.99 -3.56 -9.54
N SER A 79 -14.49 -4.65 -10.13
CA SER A 79 -15.54 -5.48 -9.54
C SER A 79 -15.07 -6.14 -8.24
N GLU A 80 -13.85 -6.67 -8.21
CA GLU A 80 -13.25 -7.30 -7.03
C GLU A 80 -13.01 -6.29 -5.91
N MET A 81 -12.50 -5.09 -6.23
CA MET A 81 -12.37 -4.00 -5.26
C MET A 81 -13.73 -3.55 -4.69
N GLN A 82 -14.77 -3.52 -5.52
CA GLN A 82 -16.09 -3.08 -5.09
C GLN A 82 -16.77 -4.12 -4.19
N ALA A 83 -16.60 -5.41 -4.51
CA ALA A 83 -17.02 -6.52 -3.65
C ALA A 83 -16.27 -6.52 -2.31
N ALA A 84 -14.94 -6.31 -2.35
CA ALA A 84 -14.12 -6.21 -1.14
C ALA A 84 -14.56 -5.03 -0.25
N ARG A 85 -14.83 -3.86 -0.83
CA ARG A 85 -15.36 -2.69 -0.10
C ARG A 85 -16.71 -2.97 0.55
N GLN A 86 -17.62 -3.65 -0.15
CA GLN A 86 -18.93 -4.01 0.41
C GLN A 86 -18.81 -5.01 1.56
N ALA A 87 -17.93 -6.01 1.45
CA ALA A 87 -17.69 -6.99 2.50
C ALA A 87 -17.10 -6.32 3.76
N VAL A 88 -16.16 -5.39 3.59
CA VAL A 88 -15.60 -4.61 4.72
C VAL A 88 -16.70 -3.77 5.37
N ASN A 89 -17.48 -3.01 4.61
CA ASN A 89 -18.55 -2.16 5.15
C ASN A 89 -19.63 -2.98 5.89
N GLN A 90 -20.01 -4.16 5.37
CA GLN A 90 -20.96 -5.06 6.05
C GLN A 90 -20.38 -5.61 7.36
N THR A 91 -19.10 -5.96 7.36
CA THR A 91 -18.41 -6.43 8.57
C THR A 91 -18.33 -5.32 9.62
N GLU A 92 -18.02 -4.09 9.22
CA GLU A 92 -18.01 -2.93 10.12
C GLU A 92 -19.40 -2.62 10.70
N GLN A 93 -20.46 -2.74 9.91
CA GLN A 93 -21.83 -2.55 10.37
C GLN A 93 -22.23 -3.64 11.37
N ALA A 94 -21.95 -4.91 11.06
CA ALA A 94 -22.21 -6.03 11.97
C ALA A 94 -21.47 -5.85 13.30
N LEU A 95 -20.17 -5.52 13.27
CA LEU A 95 -19.40 -5.24 14.47
C LEU A 95 -19.97 -4.06 15.28
N ARG A 96 -20.41 -2.99 14.62
CA ARG A 96 -21.04 -1.84 15.30
C ARG A 96 -22.36 -2.23 15.95
N ASP A 97 -23.18 -3.03 15.30
CA ASP A 97 -24.46 -3.49 15.83
C ASP A 97 -24.27 -4.46 17.00
N ASP A 98 -23.28 -5.35 16.93
CA ASP A 98 -22.87 -6.21 18.06
C ASP A 98 -22.37 -5.37 19.25
N LEU A 99 -21.48 -4.40 19.00
CA LEU A 99 -20.97 -3.49 20.04
C LEU A 99 -22.10 -2.66 20.67
N LYS A 100 -23.06 -2.19 19.87
CA LYS A 100 -24.22 -1.43 20.36
C LYS A 100 -25.21 -2.29 21.12
N SER A 101 -25.40 -3.55 20.71
CA SER A 101 -26.24 -4.52 21.41
C SER A 101 -25.62 -4.93 22.75
N ALA A 102 -24.30 -5.12 22.79
CA ALA A 102 -23.56 -5.34 24.03
C ALA A 102 -23.65 -4.13 24.99
N ALA A 103 -23.55 -2.90 24.46
CA ALA A 103 -23.73 -1.69 25.26
C ALA A 103 -25.18 -1.46 25.73
N ALA A 104 -26.18 -1.98 25.00
CA ALA A 104 -27.60 -1.88 25.38
C ALA A 104 -27.99 -2.86 26.50
N LEU A 105 -27.23 -3.95 26.68
CA LEU A 105 -27.40 -4.87 27.81
C LEU A 105 -26.78 -4.33 29.11
N GLU A 106 -25.98 -3.26 29.04
CA GLU A 106 -25.41 -2.54 30.18
C GLU A 106 -26.30 -1.35 30.63
N GLN A 107 -27.63 -1.42 30.43
CA GLN A 107 -28.54 -0.45 31.07
C GLN A 107 -28.88 -0.94 32.50
N PRO A 108 -28.52 -0.16 33.55
CA PRO A 108 -28.63 -0.60 34.93
C PRO A 108 -30.10 -0.69 35.36
N THR A 109 -30.64 -1.90 35.37
CA THR A 109 -31.89 -2.19 36.09
C THR A 109 -31.54 -2.45 37.56
N ALA A 110 -31.62 -1.42 38.39
CA ALA A 110 -31.80 -1.60 39.82
C ALA A 110 -33.14 -2.32 40.08
N PRO A 111 -33.20 -3.26 41.04
CA PRO A 111 -33.90 -2.90 42.28
C PRO A 111 -33.33 -3.53 43.57
N ALA A 112 -33.50 -2.77 44.67
CA ALA A 112 -33.69 -3.20 46.06
C ALA A 112 -32.53 -3.86 46.86
N THR A 113 -31.92 -3.04 47.74
CA THR A 113 -31.44 -3.42 49.10
C THR A 113 -32.57 -4.03 49.95
N PRO A 114 -32.33 -4.71 51.12
CA PRO A 114 -31.10 -4.77 51.91
C PRO A 114 -30.72 -6.20 52.42
N SER A 115 -29.44 -6.46 52.60
CA SER A 115 -29.02 -7.45 53.60
C SER A 115 -27.94 -6.84 54.48
N THR A 116 -28.40 -6.37 55.63
CA THR A 116 -27.62 -6.08 56.81
C THR A 116 -26.97 -7.39 57.29
N ALA A 117 -25.66 -7.50 57.13
CA ALA A 117 -24.82 -8.35 57.96
C ALA A 117 -23.54 -7.60 58.28
N THR A 118 -23.62 -6.73 59.29
CA THR A 118 -22.49 -6.29 60.10
C THR A 118 -21.74 -7.52 60.59
N SER A 119 -20.48 -7.68 60.23
CA SER A 119 -19.48 -8.22 61.17
C SER A 119 -18.05 -7.95 60.70
N ASN A 120 -17.45 -6.96 61.37
CA ASN A 120 -16.08 -6.94 61.84
C ASN A 120 -14.87 -6.92 60.88
N ALA A 121 -14.14 -5.80 61.01
CA ALA A 121 -12.72 -5.72 61.39
C ALA A 121 -11.66 -5.64 60.28
N LEU A 122 -11.17 -4.41 60.09
CA LEU A 122 -9.78 -4.06 59.80
C LEU A 122 -8.97 -4.12 61.14
N PRO A 123 -7.61 -4.03 61.18
CA PRO A 123 -6.49 -4.39 60.28
C PRO A 123 -5.44 -5.25 61.09
N PRO A 124 -4.10 -5.09 60.98
CA PRO A 124 -3.11 -5.28 59.89
C PRO A 124 -2.02 -6.34 60.23
N ALA A 125 -1.29 -6.87 59.25
CA ALA A 125 0.06 -7.47 59.42
C ALA A 125 0.54 -7.91 58.02
N SER A 126 1.59 -7.36 57.39
CA SER A 126 3.00 -7.25 57.79
C SER A 126 3.58 -8.59 58.25
N THR A 127 4.67 -9.00 57.59
CA THR A 127 5.62 -10.07 57.94
C THR A 127 5.44 -11.35 57.14
N ASP A 128 6.15 -11.43 56.01
CA ASP A 128 6.69 -12.71 55.53
C ASP A 128 8.15 -12.79 56.01
N PRO A 129 8.47 -13.68 56.97
CA PRO A 129 9.82 -13.96 57.40
C PRO A 129 10.31 -15.26 56.75
N GLY A 130 11.52 -15.26 56.18
CA GLY A 130 12.23 -16.52 55.98
C GLY A 130 13.05 -16.63 54.71
N GLN A 131 14.24 -16.01 54.73
CA GLN A 131 15.40 -16.74 54.23
C GLN A 131 15.53 -18.04 55.05
N PRO A 132 15.89 -19.17 54.42
CA PRO A 132 17.29 -19.60 54.33
C PRO A 132 17.60 -20.12 52.89
N THR A 133 18.81 -20.33 52.37
CA THR A 133 20.19 -20.36 52.87
C THR A 133 21.09 -20.65 51.66
N ARG A 134 22.26 -19.98 51.62
CA ARG A 134 23.59 -20.39 51.08
C ARG A 134 23.70 -21.35 49.88
N ALA A 135 24.30 -20.83 48.82
CA ALA A 135 25.41 -21.39 48.00
C ALA A 135 25.77 -20.26 47.00
N LEU A 136 26.96 -19.68 46.89
CA LEU A 136 28.35 -20.11 46.99
C LEU A 136 29.21 -18.90 47.42
#